data_AF-A0A9E6BW56-F1
#
_entry.id   AF-A0A9E6BW56-F1
#
_cell.length_a   1.000
_cell.length_b   1.000
_cell.length_c   1.000
_cell.angle_alpha   90.00
_cell.angle_beta   90.00
_cell.angle_gamma   90.00
#
_symmetry.space_group_name_H-M   'P 1'
#
loop_
_entity.id
_entity.type
_entity.pdbx_description
1 polymer ?
#
loop_
_entity_poly.entity_id
_entity_poly.type
_entity_poly.pdbx_seq_one_letter_code
_entity_poly.pdbx_strand_id
1 'polypeptide(L)'
;MVKLLLVHGTGDQETMDEERVACASCASTRCEQHSTSSSKWWESDGSFVAEVAAKTSSTISPESIVWTGKNLDSARGEGASLLADAILKAEKSKEGYVIVGHSHGGNIIYSALANITLDGKKLDHLKAWITVGTPFLHSYTSEKLFAGKYVRRSFFISALLLFLVLFNPLLYRSLSTHFDQSTALNAWILVLGIGGMLLLALGQHALFPYMVIRGRKTIYEEKRHRLRHIMERWCGFLHPEDEAIIGLEAAESAKIDLFRAGFGASLIRGLVVAVISLLIFIAGMVSLLMRLEVTDDESKEFIAAVGRIPGAAIFDTIYQSALENASHLLAFIGSDHPVFVVGLYVISVLIFWAVLLVLAPITRLISKAYIGSLNKIVRAAVRRQAFGSDIPDVTYQFVHTTPEQGYSHYSLPDKAQDDLVNHAKEHAAETLSKMRSVLGLNDRGAQEIEVAKFFKTFLTWNELIHTSYFKVSSSREYLVRGVAKLVDEGFKREPD
;
A
#
# COMPACT_ATOMS: atom_id res chain seq x y z
N MET A 1 38.29 -24.74 0.35
CA MET A 1 37.50 -24.00 1.35
C MET A 1 36.29 -23.41 0.65
N VAL A 2 35.11 -23.50 1.26
CA VAL A 2 33.86 -22.92 0.74
C VAL A 2 33.28 -22.00 1.81
N LYS A 3 32.93 -20.77 1.45
CA LYS A 3 32.22 -19.86 2.37
C LYS A 3 30.75 -20.23 2.46
N LEU A 4 30.22 -20.27 3.68
CA LEU A 4 28.79 -20.45 3.95
C LEU A 4 28.23 -19.13 4.47
N LEU A 5 27.59 -18.36 3.60
CA LEU A 5 27.00 -17.06 3.94
C LEU A 5 25.57 -17.26 4.47
N LEU A 6 25.34 -16.91 5.73
CA LEU A 6 24.07 -17.16 6.44
C LEU A 6 23.34 -15.83 6.65
N VAL A 7 22.21 -15.63 5.99
CA VAL A 7 21.46 -14.37 6.03
C VAL A 7 20.33 -14.47 7.04
N HIS A 8 20.44 -13.70 8.12
CA HIS A 8 19.46 -13.69 9.21
C HIS A 8 19.21 -12.28 9.74
N GLY A 9 17.96 -12.00 10.12
CA GLY A 9 17.56 -10.72 10.69
C GLY A 9 17.38 -10.83 12.19
N THR A 10 18.04 -9.98 12.99
CA THR A 10 17.97 -10.02 14.46
C THR A 10 16.53 -9.94 14.99
N GLY A 11 15.64 -9.34 14.20
CA GLY A 11 14.25 -9.06 14.57
C GLY A 11 14.20 -8.06 15.73
N ASP A 12 13.00 -7.59 16.06
CA ASP A 12 12.78 -6.84 17.31
C ASP A 12 12.86 -7.77 18.55
N GLN A 13 13.31 -9.03 18.41
CA GLN A 13 13.45 -9.94 19.56
C GLN A 13 14.59 -9.53 20.48
N GLU A 14 15.71 -8.97 19.97
CA GLU A 14 16.79 -8.49 20.85
C GLU A 14 16.36 -7.27 21.69
N THR A 15 15.51 -6.38 21.15
CA THR A 15 14.91 -5.29 21.95
C THR A 15 13.86 -5.81 22.93
N MET A 16 13.14 -6.89 22.61
CA MET A 16 12.23 -7.53 23.55
C MET A 16 12.91 -8.29 24.67
N ASP A 17 14.06 -8.92 24.42
CA ASP A 17 14.82 -9.62 25.46
C ASP A 17 15.48 -8.62 26.42
N GLU A 18 15.94 -7.45 25.94
CA GLU A 18 16.35 -6.34 26.82
C GLU A 18 15.19 -5.79 27.67
N GLU A 19 13.99 -5.60 27.10
CA GLU A 19 12.79 -5.19 27.85
C GLU A 19 12.26 -6.27 28.81
N ARG A 20 12.37 -7.55 28.46
CA ARG A 20 11.99 -8.68 29.31
C ARG A 20 12.92 -8.82 30.52
N VAL A 21 14.22 -8.60 30.34
CA VAL A 21 15.18 -8.54 31.45
C VAL A 21 14.87 -7.37 32.38
N ALA A 22 14.43 -6.22 31.84
CA ALA A 22 14.00 -5.08 32.66
C ALA A 22 12.71 -5.36 33.44
N CYS A 23 11.70 -6.02 32.85
CA CYS A 23 10.43 -6.35 33.51
C CYS A 23 10.51 -7.53 34.50
N ALA A 24 11.46 -8.45 34.32
CA ALA A 24 11.65 -9.60 35.22
C ALA A 24 12.32 -9.24 36.56
N SER A 25 12.73 -7.98 36.76
CA SER A 25 13.31 -7.49 38.02
C SER A 25 12.28 -7.20 39.13
N CYS A 26 10.98 -7.37 38.86
CA CYS A 26 9.88 -7.10 39.81
C CYS A 26 8.88 -8.28 39.93
N ALA A 27 9.34 -9.51 40.18
CA ALA A 27 8.50 -10.55 40.80
C ALA A 27 9.35 -11.67 41.42
N SER A 28 9.12 -11.91 42.70
CA SER A 28 9.85 -12.85 43.55
C SER A 28 9.55 -14.34 43.27
N THR A 29 10.60 -15.15 43.43
CA THR A 29 10.62 -16.57 43.86
C THR A 29 10.37 -17.67 42.80
N ARG A 30 11.46 -18.38 42.46
CA ARG A 30 11.55 -19.65 41.70
C ARG A 30 11.08 -19.63 40.22
N CYS A 31 11.92 -19.06 39.36
CA CYS A 31 12.04 -19.54 37.98
C CYS A 31 13.39 -20.26 37.87
N GLU A 32 13.35 -21.57 37.62
CA GLU A 32 14.51 -22.33 37.21
C GLU A 32 15.12 -21.68 35.96
N GLN A 33 16.40 -21.33 36.04
CA GLN A 33 17.17 -20.90 34.89
C GLN A 33 17.31 -22.09 33.93
N HIS A 34 16.37 -22.24 33.00
CA HIS A 34 16.61 -22.97 31.75
C HIS A 34 17.51 -22.12 30.84
N SER A 35 18.75 -21.89 31.29
CA SER A 35 19.83 -21.33 30.48
C SER A 35 20.55 -22.45 29.75
N THR A 36 19.89 -23.04 28.77
CA THR A 36 20.59 -23.70 27.66
C THR A 36 20.20 -22.93 26.41
N SER A 37 20.77 -21.73 26.30
CA SER A 37 20.75 -20.95 25.06
C SER A 37 21.39 -21.79 23.97
N SER A 38 20.59 -22.63 23.30
CA SER A 38 21.03 -23.32 22.10
C SER A 38 21.48 -22.24 21.12
N SER A 39 22.73 -22.30 20.70
CA SER A 39 23.29 -21.43 19.67
C SER A 39 22.32 -21.30 18.49
N LYS A 40 22.15 -20.07 18.02
CA LYS A 40 21.19 -19.77 16.95
C LYS A 40 21.67 -20.46 15.66
N TRP A 41 20.75 -20.83 14.76
CA TRP A 41 21.10 -21.71 13.62
C TRP A 41 22.15 -21.11 12.65
N TRP A 42 22.31 -19.79 12.65
CA TRP A 42 23.26 -19.05 11.81
C TRP A 42 24.61 -18.80 12.48
N GLU A 43 24.73 -19.00 13.79
CA GLU A 43 25.98 -18.80 14.52
C GLU A 43 27.00 -19.89 14.14
N SER A 44 28.30 -19.58 14.26
CA SER A 44 29.35 -20.51 13.82
C SER A 44 29.37 -21.83 14.61
N ASP A 45 28.86 -21.81 15.84
CA ASP A 45 28.64 -22.96 16.72
C ASP A 45 27.17 -23.42 16.74
N GLY A 46 26.34 -22.88 15.84
CA GLY A 46 24.95 -23.25 15.64
C GLY A 46 24.80 -24.71 15.21
N SER A 47 23.77 -25.40 15.71
CA SER A 47 23.50 -26.81 15.36
C SER A 47 23.47 -27.06 13.85
N PHE A 48 22.82 -26.18 13.08
CA PHE A 48 22.78 -26.28 11.62
C PHE A 48 24.17 -26.18 10.98
N VAL A 49 25.00 -25.20 11.37
CA VAL A 49 26.35 -25.02 10.81
C VAL A 49 27.25 -26.21 11.16
N ALA A 50 27.21 -26.67 12.41
CA ALA A 50 27.97 -27.83 12.86
C ALA A 50 27.56 -29.10 12.11
N GLU A 51 26.26 -29.32 11.91
CA GLU A 51 25.75 -30.47 11.15
C GLU A 51 26.12 -30.40 9.65
N VAL A 52 26.14 -29.20 9.04
CA VAL A 52 26.61 -29.02 7.66
C VAL A 52 28.09 -29.35 7.55
N ALA A 53 28.92 -28.80 8.46
CA ALA A 53 30.36 -29.06 8.50
C ALA A 53 30.66 -30.56 8.64
N ALA A 54 29.87 -31.29 9.44
CA ALA A 54 30.05 -32.72 9.65
C ALA A 54 29.64 -33.58 8.44
N LYS A 55 28.72 -33.11 7.59
CA LYS A 55 28.21 -33.87 6.43
C LYS A 55 28.91 -33.52 5.10
N THR A 56 29.65 -32.43 5.04
CA THR A 56 30.36 -32.01 3.82
C THR A 56 31.81 -32.49 3.81
N SER A 57 32.35 -32.78 2.62
CA SER A 57 33.78 -33.09 2.44
C SER A 57 34.66 -31.84 2.39
N SER A 58 34.05 -30.69 2.09
CA SER A 58 34.73 -29.40 1.96
C SER A 58 34.89 -28.72 3.32
N THR A 59 36.04 -28.09 3.57
CA THR A 59 36.16 -27.18 4.72
C THR A 59 35.26 -25.96 4.51
N ILE A 60 34.28 -25.77 5.39
CA ILE A 60 33.40 -24.59 5.37
C ILE A 60 33.94 -23.47 6.27
N SER A 61 33.70 -22.23 5.85
CA SER A 61 33.92 -21.03 6.65
C SER A 61 32.58 -20.30 6.80
N PRO A 62 31.86 -20.45 7.93
CA PRO A 62 30.57 -19.80 8.13
C PRO A 62 30.75 -18.30 8.36
N GLU A 63 29.94 -17.49 7.69
CA GLU A 63 29.91 -16.03 7.85
C GLU A 63 28.45 -15.59 7.96
N SER A 64 28.08 -15.06 9.13
CA SER A 64 26.74 -14.52 9.39
C SER A 64 26.61 -13.11 8.82
N ILE A 65 25.61 -12.91 7.97
CA ILE A 65 25.18 -11.61 7.49
C ILE A 65 23.93 -11.21 8.28
N VAL A 66 24.17 -10.41 9.31
CA VAL A 66 23.14 -9.97 10.25
C VAL A 66 22.56 -8.63 9.79
N TRP A 67 21.23 -8.57 9.64
CA TRP A 67 20.50 -7.33 9.35
C TRP A 67 19.44 -7.08 10.43
N THR A 68 18.78 -5.93 10.40
CA THR A 68 17.89 -5.48 11.49
C THR A 68 16.67 -6.37 11.73
N GLY A 69 16.27 -7.19 10.75
CA GLY A 69 15.05 -8.01 10.82
C GLY A 69 13.74 -7.22 10.72
N LYS A 70 13.80 -5.89 10.61
CA LYS A 70 12.61 -5.05 10.49
C LYS A 70 11.88 -5.35 9.17
N ASN A 71 10.56 -5.44 9.21
CA ASN A 71 9.75 -5.56 8.00
C ASN A 71 9.67 -4.20 7.28
N LEU A 72 10.78 -3.73 6.72
CA LEU A 72 10.93 -2.48 5.97
C LEU A 72 11.73 -2.75 4.68
N ASP A 73 11.36 -2.12 3.57
CA ASP A 73 12.08 -2.21 2.29
C ASP A 73 13.48 -1.63 2.41
N SER A 74 13.62 -0.49 3.09
CA SER A 74 14.92 0.13 3.38
C SER A 74 15.86 -0.82 4.13
N ALA A 75 15.38 -1.45 5.21
CA ALA A 75 16.14 -2.39 6.02
C ALA A 75 16.57 -3.63 5.23
N ARG A 76 15.70 -4.16 4.36
CA ARG A 76 16.06 -5.24 3.44
C ARG A 76 17.09 -4.78 2.40
N GLY A 77 16.98 -3.55 1.91
CA GLY A 77 17.95 -2.94 1.00
C GLY A 77 19.35 -2.80 1.62
N GLU A 78 19.43 -2.35 2.88
CA GLU A 78 20.68 -2.30 3.64
C GLU A 78 21.27 -3.70 3.83
N GLY A 79 20.46 -4.68 4.24
CA GLY A 79 20.88 -6.08 4.35
C GLY A 79 21.40 -6.64 3.01
N ALA A 80 20.76 -6.27 1.90
CA ALA A 80 21.20 -6.67 0.56
C ALA A 80 22.54 -6.03 0.17
N SER A 81 22.78 -4.78 0.57
CA SER A 81 24.07 -4.12 0.38
C SER A 81 25.18 -4.81 1.17
N LEU A 82 24.94 -5.13 2.45
CA LEU A 82 25.89 -5.84 3.31
C LEU A 82 26.25 -7.22 2.73
N LEU A 83 25.23 -7.96 2.28
CA LEU A 83 25.44 -9.26 1.63
C LEU A 83 26.20 -9.10 0.31
N ALA A 84 25.91 -8.06 -0.47
CA ALA A 84 26.60 -7.83 -1.74
C ALA A 84 28.11 -7.58 -1.55
N ASP A 85 28.50 -6.83 -0.51
CA ASP A 85 29.90 -6.62 -0.17
C ASP A 85 30.60 -7.94 0.21
N ALA A 86 29.93 -8.80 1.00
CA ALA A 86 30.45 -10.11 1.37
C ALA A 86 30.63 -11.03 0.14
N ILE A 87 29.66 -11.04 -0.77
CA ILE A 87 29.72 -11.77 -2.04
C ILE A 87 30.90 -11.27 -2.89
N LEU A 88 31.03 -9.95 -3.09
CA LEU A 88 32.11 -9.38 -3.89
C LEU A 88 33.50 -9.65 -3.28
N LYS A 89 33.60 -9.72 -1.95
CA LYS A 89 34.82 -10.14 -1.25
C LYS A 89 35.14 -11.61 -1.55
N ALA A 90 34.16 -12.50 -1.50
CA ALA A 90 34.34 -13.92 -1.83
C ALA A 90 34.74 -14.13 -3.31
N GLU A 91 34.06 -13.43 -4.24
CA GLU A 91 34.41 -13.43 -5.67
C GLU A 91 35.85 -12.92 -5.91
N LYS A 92 36.25 -11.83 -5.24
CA LYS A 92 37.62 -11.30 -5.33
C LYS A 92 38.68 -12.29 -4.82
N SER A 93 38.36 -13.04 -3.77
CA SER A 93 39.22 -14.10 -3.23
C SER A 93 39.19 -15.39 -4.04
N LYS A 94 38.32 -15.49 -5.08
CA LYS A 94 38.07 -16.71 -5.85
C LYS A 94 37.63 -17.91 -4.99
N GLU A 95 36.97 -17.62 -3.88
CA GLU A 95 36.46 -18.63 -2.97
C GLU A 95 35.06 -19.04 -3.40
N GLY A 96 34.81 -20.35 -3.52
CA GLY A 96 33.45 -20.84 -3.75
C GLY A 96 32.55 -20.51 -2.55
N TYR A 97 31.29 -20.16 -2.78
CA TYR A 97 30.36 -19.87 -1.68
C TYR A 97 28.94 -20.37 -1.93
N VAL A 98 28.26 -20.69 -0.84
CA VAL A 98 26.83 -21.01 -0.79
C VAL A 98 26.16 -19.99 0.13
N ILE A 99 25.01 -19.49 -0.28
CA ILE A 99 24.22 -18.53 0.50
C ILE A 99 22.95 -19.20 1.00
N VAL A 100 22.62 -19.05 2.28
CA VAL A 100 21.37 -19.57 2.86
C VAL A 100 20.61 -18.43 3.51
N GLY A 101 19.34 -18.28 3.15
CA GLY A 101 18.45 -17.28 3.73
C GLY A 101 17.13 -17.90 4.16
N HIS A 102 16.60 -17.40 5.27
CA HIS A 102 15.30 -17.81 5.81
C HIS A 102 14.32 -16.64 5.78
N SER A 103 13.04 -16.89 5.52
CA SER A 103 12.01 -15.85 5.51
C SER A 103 12.39 -14.69 4.57
N HIS A 104 12.34 -13.44 5.04
CA HIS A 104 12.79 -12.27 4.29
C HIS A 104 14.28 -12.27 3.93
N GLY A 105 15.12 -13.09 4.57
CA GLY A 105 16.51 -13.30 4.18
C GLY A 105 16.65 -13.76 2.73
N GLY A 106 15.70 -14.54 2.20
CA GLY A 106 15.71 -14.91 0.79
C GLY A 106 15.46 -13.74 -0.17
N ASN A 107 14.66 -12.73 0.22
CA ASN A 107 14.51 -11.50 -0.55
C ASN A 107 15.80 -10.70 -0.57
N ILE A 108 16.51 -10.63 0.56
CA ILE A 108 17.83 -9.98 0.68
C ILE A 108 18.84 -10.65 -0.26
N ILE A 109 18.87 -11.98 -0.29
CA ILE A 109 19.74 -12.72 -1.22
C ILE A 109 19.41 -12.38 -2.67
N TYR A 110 18.14 -12.49 -3.05
CA TYR A 110 17.72 -12.20 -4.42
C TYR A 110 18.05 -10.75 -4.82
N SER A 111 17.80 -9.78 -3.95
CA SER A 111 18.13 -8.36 -4.20
C SER A 111 19.63 -8.13 -4.33
N ALA A 112 20.46 -8.72 -3.47
CA ALA A 112 21.91 -8.59 -3.54
C ALA A 112 22.46 -9.17 -4.85
N LEU A 113 22.08 -10.41 -5.18
CA LEU A 113 22.48 -11.07 -6.42
C LEU A 113 22.01 -10.28 -7.65
N ALA A 114 20.76 -9.83 -7.64
CA ALA A 114 20.20 -9.07 -8.75
C ALA A 114 20.94 -7.75 -8.98
N ASN A 115 21.27 -7.01 -7.92
CA ASN A 115 22.00 -5.74 -8.03
C ASN A 115 23.41 -5.98 -8.60
N ILE A 116 24.15 -6.96 -8.08
CA ILE A 116 25.50 -7.29 -8.56
C ILE A 116 25.48 -7.68 -10.05
N THR A 117 24.54 -8.54 -10.44
CA THR A 117 24.40 -8.99 -11.83
C THR A 117 23.94 -7.87 -12.77
N LEU A 118 23.03 -7.00 -12.33
CA LEU A 118 22.56 -5.86 -13.13
C LEU A 118 23.68 -4.83 -13.36
N ASP A 119 24.59 -4.68 -12.40
CA ASP A 119 25.83 -3.91 -12.52
C ASP A 119 26.86 -4.55 -13.49
N GLY A 120 26.52 -5.69 -14.11
CA GLY A 120 27.38 -6.38 -15.08
C GLY A 120 28.50 -7.21 -14.47
N LYS A 121 28.52 -7.39 -13.14
CA LYS A 121 29.49 -8.25 -12.46
C LYS A 121 29.05 -9.71 -12.58
N LYS A 122 30.01 -10.59 -12.86
CA LYS A 122 29.80 -12.05 -12.92
C LYS A 122 30.00 -12.66 -11.54
N LEU A 123 29.24 -13.71 -11.25
CA LEU A 123 29.31 -14.49 -10.02
C LEU A 123 29.81 -15.89 -10.34
N ASP A 124 31.09 -15.97 -10.74
CA ASP A 124 31.69 -17.21 -11.25
C ASP A 124 31.92 -18.23 -10.12
N HIS A 125 32.01 -17.76 -8.87
CA HIS A 125 32.27 -18.59 -7.70
C HIS A 125 31.03 -18.88 -6.83
N LEU A 126 29.85 -18.35 -7.18
CA LEU A 126 28.57 -18.73 -6.57
C LEU A 126 28.25 -20.20 -6.87
N LYS A 127 28.29 -21.07 -5.86
CA LYS A 127 27.93 -22.49 -6.03
C LYS A 127 26.42 -22.70 -6.06
N ALA A 128 25.71 -22.10 -5.11
CA ALA A 128 24.25 -22.16 -4.98
C ALA A 128 23.75 -21.08 -4.03
N TRP A 129 22.46 -20.76 -4.12
CA TRP A 129 21.77 -19.98 -3.09
C TRP A 129 20.44 -20.62 -2.72
N ILE A 130 20.17 -20.63 -1.42
CA ILE A 130 19.13 -21.45 -0.81
C ILE A 130 18.20 -20.54 -0.03
N THR A 131 16.90 -20.73 -0.23
CA THR A 131 15.87 -20.00 0.52
C THR A 131 14.94 -20.95 1.24
N VAL A 132 14.68 -20.69 2.51
CA VAL A 132 13.81 -21.51 3.36
C VAL A 132 12.61 -20.69 3.78
N GLY A 133 11.40 -21.13 3.40
CA GLY A 133 10.15 -20.45 3.74
C GLY A 133 10.12 -18.98 3.29
N THR A 134 10.70 -18.62 2.15
CA THR A 134 10.79 -17.21 1.72
C THR A 134 9.53 -16.77 0.97
N PRO A 135 8.79 -15.76 1.48
CA PRO A 135 7.78 -15.06 0.69
C PRO A 135 8.49 -14.05 -0.21
N PHE A 136 8.71 -14.38 -1.49
CA PHE A 136 9.31 -13.44 -2.43
C PHE A 136 8.34 -12.30 -2.71
N LEU A 137 8.74 -11.10 -2.32
CA LEU A 137 7.96 -9.89 -2.48
C LEU A 137 8.29 -9.26 -3.83
N HIS A 138 7.34 -9.34 -4.76
CA HIS A 138 7.52 -8.76 -6.08
C HIS A 138 7.00 -7.33 -6.09
N SER A 139 7.95 -6.41 -6.00
CA SER A 139 7.67 -4.99 -6.14
C SER A 139 7.77 -4.55 -7.58
N TYR A 140 6.95 -3.57 -7.92
CA TYR A 140 7.21 -2.70 -9.05
C TYR A 140 7.43 -1.31 -8.48
N THR A 141 8.50 -0.65 -8.92
CA THR A 141 8.57 0.80 -8.82
C THR A 141 7.42 1.33 -9.64
N SER A 142 6.47 1.97 -8.94
CA SER A 142 5.36 2.64 -9.58
C SER A 142 5.86 3.96 -10.18
N GLU A 143 6.81 3.92 -11.13
CA GLU A 143 7.19 5.11 -11.91
C GLU A 143 5.99 5.68 -12.70
N LYS A 144 4.85 4.95 -12.71
CA LYS A 144 3.53 5.47 -13.12
C LYS A 144 3.08 6.67 -12.28
N LEU A 145 3.58 6.86 -11.06
CA LEU A 145 3.09 7.84 -10.09
C LEU A 145 3.94 9.09 -9.93
N PHE A 146 5.24 9.09 -10.19
CA PHE A 146 6.05 10.30 -10.11
C PHE A 146 6.28 10.92 -11.49
N ALA A 147 7.23 10.41 -12.28
CA ALA A 147 7.49 10.95 -13.62
C ALA A 147 6.21 10.94 -14.47
N GLY A 148 5.50 9.82 -14.56
CA GLY A 148 4.29 9.73 -15.39
C GLY A 148 3.06 10.53 -14.90
N LYS A 149 3.03 11.00 -13.64
CA LYS A 149 1.91 11.79 -13.10
C LYS A 149 2.23 13.28 -13.13
N TYR A 150 3.45 13.67 -12.74
CA TYR A 150 3.90 15.05 -12.83
C TYR A 150 4.13 15.46 -14.27
N VAL A 151 4.79 14.63 -15.09
CA VAL A 151 4.92 14.90 -16.54
C VAL A 151 3.53 14.97 -17.15
N ARG A 152 2.61 14.04 -16.89
CA ARG A 152 1.24 14.11 -17.47
C ARG A 152 0.44 15.31 -16.97
N ARG A 153 0.55 15.68 -15.69
CA ARG A 153 -0.11 16.89 -15.15
C ARG A 153 0.51 18.15 -15.72
N SER A 154 1.84 18.26 -15.76
CA SER A 154 2.55 19.40 -16.33
C SER A 154 2.25 19.54 -17.80
N PHE A 155 2.27 18.45 -18.59
CA PHE A 155 1.89 18.48 -20.00
C PHE A 155 0.41 18.81 -20.20
N PHE A 156 -0.50 18.29 -19.36
CA PHE A 156 -1.93 18.67 -19.41
C PHE A 156 -2.14 20.15 -19.08
N ILE A 157 -1.47 20.66 -18.04
CA ILE A 157 -1.50 22.07 -17.66
C ILE A 157 -0.90 22.92 -18.78
N SER A 158 0.23 22.53 -19.36
CA SER A 158 0.83 23.23 -20.50
C SER A 158 -0.07 23.21 -21.73
N ALA A 159 -0.76 22.10 -22.03
CA ALA A 159 -1.73 22.01 -23.12
C ALA A 159 -2.96 22.89 -22.85
N LEU A 160 -3.45 22.92 -21.60
CA LEU A 160 -4.55 23.78 -21.17
C LEU A 160 -4.17 25.27 -21.22
N LEU A 161 -2.96 25.63 -20.78
CA LEU A 161 -2.45 27.00 -20.84
C LEU A 161 -2.25 27.43 -22.29
N LEU A 162 -1.68 26.56 -23.14
CA LEU A 162 -1.56 26.81 -24.58
C LEU A 162 -2.94 26.98 -25.22
N PHE A 163 -3.93 26.18 -24.82
CA PHE A 163 -5.32 26.37 -25.24
C PHE A 163 -5.84 27.74 -24.85
N LEU A 164 -5.75 28.11 -23.57
CA LEU A 164 -6.24 29.39 -23.09
C LEU A 164 -5.56 30.56 -23.82
N VAL A 165 -4.25 30.46 -24.09
CA VAL A 165 -3.49 31.48 -24.85
C VAL A 165 -3.93 31.57 -26.30
N LEU A 166 -4.17 30.44 -26.98
CA LEU A 166 -4.62 30.42 -28.39
C LEU A 166 -6.12 30.73 -28.55
N PHE A 167 -6.92 30.45 -27.52
CA PHE A 167 -8.37 30.63 -27.52
C PHE A 167 -8.77 32.06 -27.15
N ASN A 168 -7.99 32.74 -26.29
CA ASN A 168 -8.29 34.09 -25.83
C ASN A 168 -8.44 35.13 -26.97
N PRO A 169 -7.56 35.20 -27.99
CA PRO A 169 -7.73 36.12 -29.12
C PRO A 169 -8.97 35.81 -29.97
N LEU A 170 -9.35 34.52 -30.09
CA LEU A 170 -10.53 34.09 -30.84
C LEU A 170 -11.81 34.41 -30.08
N LEU A 171 -11.82 34.21 -28.77
CA LEU A 171 -12.93 34.57 -27.89
C LEU A 171 -13.11 36.09 -27.83
N TYR A 172 -12.00 36.82 -27.68
CA TYR A 172 -11.97 38.29 -27.72
C TYR A 172 -12.51 38.82 -29.05
N ARG A 173 -12.06 38.24 -30.17
CA ARG A 173 -12.56 38.61 -31.51
C ARG A 173 -14.04 38.28 -31.68
N SER A 174 -14.50 37.11 -31.21
CA SER A 174 -15.91 36.70 -31.28
C SER A 174 -16.84 37.58 -30.41
N LEU A 175 -16.34 38.14 -29.32
CA LEU A 175 -17.09 39.02 -28.43
C LEU A 175 -17.05 40.50 -28.88
N SER A 176 -16.01 40.91 -29.60
CA SER A 176 -15.96 42.23 -30.24
C SER A 176 -16.91 42.26 -31.44
N THR A 177 -18.02 42.99 -31.30
CA THR A 177 -19.27 42.95 -32.07
C THR A 177 -19.21 43.45 -33.53
N HIS A 178 -18.11 43.29 -34.26
CA HIS A 178 -18.03 43.65 -35.68
C HIS A 178 -17.65 42.40 -36.51
N PHE A 179 -18.64 41.63 -36.95
CA PHE A 179 -18.41 40.53 -37.88
C PHE A 179 -19.29 40.60 -39.13
N ASP A 180 -18.62 40.89 -40.25
CA ASP A 180 -19.06 40.66 -41.62
C ASP A 180 -18.39 39.36 -42.16
N GLN A 181 -19.18 38.53 -42.85
CA GLN A 181 -18.92 37.30 -43.63
C GLN A 181 -17.84 36.23 -43.25
N SER A 182 -17.02 36.33 -42.20
CA SER A 182 -15.97 35.32 -41.88
C SER A 182 -16.31 34.29 -40.78
N THR A 183 -17.59 34.09 -40.47
CA THR A 183 -18.07 33.15 -39.43
C THR A 183 -17.68 31.69 -39.68
N ALA A 184 -17.65 31.24 -40.93
CA ALA A 184 -17.29 29.86 -41.27
C ALA A 184 -15.82 29.53 -40.98
N LEU A 185 -14.89 30.45 -41.29
CA LEU A 185 -13.46 30.25 -41.04
C LEU A 185 -13.17 30.17 -39.53
N ASN A 186 -13.81 31.03 -38.74
CA ASN A 186 -13.67 31.01 -37.28
C ASN A 186 -14.23 29.73 -36.66
N ALA A 187 -15.35 29.21 -37.17
CA ALA A 187 -15.91 27.94 -36.74
C ALA A 187 -14.97 26.76 -37.04
N TRP A 188 -14.34 26.73 -38.23
CA TRP A 188 -13.35 25.70 -38.57
C TRP A 188 -12.10 25.77 -37.71
N ILE A 189 -11.59 26.96 -37.41
CA ILE A 189 -10.45 27.15 -36.50
C ILE A 189 -10.81 26.63 -35.09
N LEU A 190 -12.03 26.89 -34.62
CA LEU A 190 -12.51 26.38 -33.32
C LEU A 190 -12.58 24.85 -33.31
N VAL A 191 -13.17 24.24 -34.34
CA VAL A 191 -13.29 22.79 -34.47
C VAL A 191 -11.92 22.12 -34.59
N LEU A 192 -11.00 22.66 -35.39
CA LEU A 192 -9.65 22.13 -35.54
C LEU A 192 -8.82 22.32 -34.27
N GLY A 193 -9.00 23.44 -33.56
CA GLY A 193 -8.34 23.69 -32.27
C GLY A 193 -8.80 22.71 -31.19
N ILE A 194 -10.11 22.56 -31.02
CA ILE A 194 -10.69 21.61 -30.05
C ILE A 194 -10.35 20.16 -30.45
N GLY A 195 -10.51 19.81 -31.73
CA GLY A 195 -10.22 18.48 -32.26
C GLY A 195 -8.75 18.10 -32.14
N GLY A 196 -7.83 19.00 -32.48
CA GLY A 196 -6.39 18.80 -32.32
C GLY A 196 -5.99 18.59 -30.85
N MET A 197 -6.64 19.29 -29.91
CA MET A 197 -6.39 19.12 -28.48
C MET A 197 -6.96 17.83 -27.92
N LEU A 198 -8.16 17.44 -28.34
CA LEU A 198 -8.72 16.14 -27.97
C LEU A 198 -7.82 15.01 -28.50
N LEU A 199 -7.33 15.11 -29.72
CA LEU A 199 -6.39 14.13 -30.30
C LEU A 199 -5.03 14.13 -29.59
N LEU A 200 -4.49 15.29 -29.21
CA LEU A 200 -3.27 15.37 -28.41
C LEU A 200 -3.48 14.77 -27.01
N ALA A 201 -4.59 15.09 -26.34
CA ALA A 201 -4.92 14.53 -25.04
C ALA A 201 -5.13 13.00 -25.11
N LEU A 202 -5.88 12.52 -26.12
CA LEU A 202 -6.08 11.10 -26.39
C LEU A 202 -4.75 10.41 -26.72
N GLY A 203 -3.93 11.00 -27.59
CA GLY A 203 -2.61 10.52 -27.94
C GLY A 203 -1.71 10.41 -26.70
N GLN A 204 -1.71 11.42 -25.82
CA GLN A 204 -0.98 11.38 -24.55
C GLN A 204 -1.51 10.30 -23.61
N HIS A 205 -2.84 10.14 -23.52
CA HIS A 205 -3.45 9.12 -22.68
C HIS A 205 -3.25 7.69 -23.21
N ALA A 206 -3.07 7.50 -24.52
CA ALA A 206 -2.91 6.19 -25.15
C ALA A 206 -1.44 5.82 -25.42
N LEU A 207 -0.67 6.67 -26.12
CA LEU A 207 0.71 6.39 -26.51
C LEU A 207 1.67 6.40 -25.34
N PHE A 208 1.53 7.30 -24.37
CA PHE A 208 2.49 7.38 -23.26
C PHE A 208 2.46 6.11 -22.39
N PRO A 209 1.30 5.61 -21.92
CA PRO A 209 1.25 4.33 -21.23
C PRO A 209 1.78 3.20 -22.10
N TYR A 210 1.48 3.20 -23.40
CA TYR A 210 1.98 2.17 -24.32
C TYR A 210 3.51 2.16 -24.42
N MET A 211 4.16 3.31 -24.63
CA MET A 211 5.62 3.40 -24.68
C MET A 211 6.27 3.01 -23.35
N VAL A 212 5.71 3.46 -22.22
CA VAL A 212 6.19 3.09 -20.89
C VAL A 212 6.04 1.59 -20.64
N ILE A 213 4.91 0.99 -21.01
CA ILE A 213 4.68 -0.46 -20.89
C ILE A 213 5.67 -1.23 -21.77
N ARG A 214 5.91 -0.78 -23.01
CA ARG A 214 6.83 -1.42 -23.94
C ARG A 214 8.28 -1.35 -23.45
N GLY A 215 8.74 -0.17 -23.03
CA GLY A 215 10.09 0.01 -22.47
C GLY A 215 10.31 -0.85 -21.23
N ARG A 216 9.31 -0.95 -20.36
CA ARG A 216 9.35 -1.84 -19.19
C ARG A 216 9.44 -3.30 -19.54
N LYS A 217 8.68 -3.75 -20.55
CA LYS A 217 8.74 -5.14 -21.01
C LYS A 217 10.17 -5.49 -21.43
N THR A 218 10.84 -4.60 -22.17
CA THR A 218 12.24 -4.79 -22.57
C THR A 218 13.19 -4.80 -21.38
N ILE A 219 13.08 -3.86 -20.44
CA ILE A 219 13.93 -3.83 -19.22
C ILE A 219 13.71 -5.09 -18.37
N TYR A 220 12.45 -5.54 -18.23
CA TYR A 220 12.12 -6.74 -17.46
C TYR A 220 12.64 -8.01 -18.15
N GLU A 221 12.51 -8.12 -19.48
CA GLU A 221 13.07 -9.23 -20.27
C GLU A 221 14.60 -9.25 -20.19
N GLU A 222 15.25 -8.10 -20.26
CA GLU A 222 16.70 -7.96 -20.12
C GLU A 222 17.15 -8.34 -18.70
N LYS A 223 16.48 -7.82 -17.67
CA LYS A 223 16.73 -8.22 -16.27
C LYS A 223 16.57 -9.73 -16.12
N ARG A 224 15.46 -10.31 -16.58
CA ARG A 224 15.20 -11.74 -16.50
C ARG A 224 16.26 -12.56 -17.24
N HIS A 225 16.70 -12.09 -18.41
CA HIS A 225 17.78 -12.75 -19.16
C HIS A 225 19.10 -12.71 -18.37
N ARG A 226 19.46 -11.54 -17.83
CA ARG A 226 20.67 -11.39 -17.02
C ARG A 226 20.59 -12.22 -15.74
N LEU A 227 19.44 -12.32 -15.08
CA LEU A 227 19.29 -13.11 -13.85
C LEU A 227 19.15 -14.62 -14.08
N ARG A 228 19.00 -15.10 -15.33
CA ARG A 228 18.79 -16.53 -15.60
C ARG A 228 19.88 -17.41 -15.01
N HIS A 229 21.15 -17.03 -15.14
CA HIS A 229 22.27 -17.83 -14.67
C HIS A 229 22.35 -17.94 -13.13
N ILE A 230 21.94 -16.88 -12.39
CA ILE A 230 21.86 -16.96 -10.92
C ILE A 230 20.66 -17.80 -10.50
N MET A 231 19.57 -17.72 -11.27
CA MET A 231 18.33 -18.43 -11.01
C MET A 231 18.45 -19.93 -11.22
N GLU A 232 19.29 -20.35 -12.16
CA GLU A 232 19.65 -21.76 -12.36
C GLU A 232 20.39 -22.37 -11.17
N ARG A 233 20.89 -21.56 -10.22
CA ARG A 233 21.58 -22.04 -9.00
C ARG A 233 20.74 -21.86 -7.73
N TRP A 234 19.45 -21.56 -7.89
CA TRP A 234 18.51 -21.38 -6.79
C TRP A 234 17.94 -22.71 -6.31
N CYS A 235 17.83 -22.87 -4.99
CA CYS A 235 17.13 -23.98 -4.34
C CYS A 235 16.19 -23.46 -3.25
N GLY A 236 14.88 -23.59 -3.46
CA GLY A 236 13.87 -23.20 -2.47
C GLY A 236 13.36 -24.38 -1.67
N PHE A 237 13.30 -24.27 -0.35
CA PHE A 237 12.62 -25.22 0.55
C PHE A 237 11.40 -24.57 1.15
N LEU A 238 10.25 -25.24 1.07
CA LEU A 238 8.99 -24.70 1.53
C LEU A 238 8.06 -25.80 2.04
N HIS A 239 7.39 -25.52 3.15
CA HIS A 239 6.21 -26.24 3.60
C HIS A 239 4.95 -25.68 2.92
N PRO A 240 4.02 -26.50 2.38
CA PRO A 240 2.83 -26.01 1.68
C PRO A 240 1.88 -25.20 2.57
N GLU A 241 1.88 -25.46 3.87
CA GLU A 241 1.07 -24.75 4.88
C GLU A 241 1.85 -23.64 5.63
N ASP A 242 2.94 -23.12 5.06
CA ASP A 242 3.71 -22.04 5.71
C ASP A 242 2.85 -20.78 5.93
N GLU A 243 2.58 -20.47 7.19
CA GLU A 243 1.57 -19.48 7.59
C GLU A 243 1.97 -18.05 7.23
N ALA A 244 3.26 -17.75 7.20
CA ALA A 244 3.74 -16.42 6.85
C ALA A 244 3.52 -16.15 5.35
N ILE A 245 3.73 -17.15 4.50
CA ILE A 245 3.48 -17.03 3.07
C ILE A 245 1.98 -16.95 2.80
N ILE A 246 1.19 -17.88 3.34
CA ILE A 246 -0.27 -17.88 3.19
C ILE A 246 -0.87 -16.57 3.70
N GLY A 247 -0.39 -16.07 4.84
CA GLY A 247 -0.84 -14.80 5.42
C GLY A 247 -0.55 -13.60 4.51
N LEU A 248 0.61 -13.57 3.87
CA LEU A 248 0.98 -12.51 2.94
C LEU A 248 0.21 -12.59 1.60
N GLU A 249 -0.03 -13.80 1.08
CA GLU A 249 -0.90 -14.03 -0.09
C GLU A 249 -2.37 -13.66 0.22
N ALA A 250 -2.83 -13.96 1.43
CA ALA A 250 -4.14 -13.53 1.92
C ALA A 250 -4.21 -12.00 2.04
N ALA A 251 -3.16 -11.34 2.54
CA ALA A 251 -3.10 -9.88 2.61
C ALA A 251 -3.10 -9.22 1.22
N GLU A 252 -2.46 -9.86 0.24
CA GLU A 252 -2.53 -9.45 -1.16
C GLU A 252 -3.98 -9.48 -1.68
N SER A 253 -4.66 -10.60 -1.49
CA SER A 253 -6.02 -10.84 -2.01
C SER A 253 -7.14 -10.20 -1.16
N ALA A 254 -6.82 -9.75 0.06
CA ALA A 254 -7.80 -9.21 1.00
C ALA A 254 -8.54 -7.99 0.46
N LYS A 255 -9.85 -8.16 0.25
CA LYS A 255 -10.79 -7.08 -0.06
C LYS A 255 -11.33 -6.50 1.24
N ILE A 256 -10.49 -5.75 1.95
CA ILE A 256 -10.91 -5.06 3.18
C ILE A 256 -11.69 -3.81 2.79
N ASP A 257 -13.01 -3.92 2.80
CA ASP A 257 -13.92 -2.79 2.68
C ASP A 257 -14.36 -2.33 4.07
N LEU A 258 -13.50 -1.53 4.72
CA LEU A 258 -13.75 -1.02 6.08
C LEU A 258 -15.01 -0.14 6.11
N PHE A 259 -15.22 0.66 5.07
CA PHE A 259 -16.35 1.56 4.96
C PHE A 259 -17.45 0.93 4.09
N ARG A 260 -18.64 0.74 4.68
CA ARG A 260 -19.85 0.33 3.95
C ARG A 260 -20.34 1.46 3.07
N ALA A 261 -20.92 1.15 1.90
CA ALA A 261 -21.39 2.12 0.89
C ALA A 261 -22.35 3.23 1.42
N GLY A 262 -22.99 3.02 2.57
CA GLY A 262 -23.87 4.00 3.22
C GLY A 262 -23.20 4.92 4.25
N PHE A 263 -21.94 4.67 4.65
CA PHE A 263 -21.26 5.40 5.73
C PHE A 263 -21.12 6.90 5.44
N GLY A 264 -20.71 7.26 4.23
CA GLY A 264 -20.56 8.65 3.81
C GLY A 264 -21.88 9.35 3.50
N ALA A 265 -22.95 8.60 3.22
CA ALA A 265 -24.21 9.18 2.77
C ALA A 265 -24.93 9.97 3.88
N SER A 266 -24.78 9.60 5.15
CA SER A 266 -25.32 10.38 6.28
C SER A 266 -24.55 11.68 6.47
N LEU A 267 -23.21 11.62 6.45
CA LEU A 267 -22.34 12.78 6.62
C LEU A 267 -22.50 13.80 5.50
N ILE A 268 -22.54 13.34 4.24
CA ILE A 268 -22.80 14.21 3.08
C ILE A 268 -24.21 14.80 3.16
N ARG A 269 -25.23 14.02 3.52
CA ARG A 269 -26.60 14.55 3.70
C ARG A 269 -26.65 15.63 4.78
N GLY A 270 -26.01 15.41 5.93
CA GLY A 270 -25.90 16.39 7.00
C GLY A 270 -25.21 17.67 6.55
N LEU A 271 -24.08 17.55 5.84
CA LEU A 271 -23.34 18.68 5.29
C LEU A 271 -24.19 19.47 4.28
N VAL A 272 -24.89 18.79 3.38
CA VAL A 272 -25.74 19.44 2.38
C VAL A 272 -26.91 20.16 3.03
N VAL A 273 -27.57 19.55 4.03
CA VAL A 273 -28.64 20.20 4.81
C VAL A 273 -28.10 21.44 5.52
N ALA A 274 -26.92 21.36 6.13
CA ALA A 274 -26.29 22.49 6.81
C ALA A 274 -25.95 23.63 5.83
N VAL A 275 -25.36 23.32 4.68
CA VAL A 275 -25.05 24.31 3.64
C VAL A 275 -26.31 24.97 3.09
N ILE A 276 -27.37 24.20 2.78
CA ILE A 276 -28.65 24.75 2.32
C ILE A 276 -29.27 25.65 3.39
N SER A 277 -29.27 25.22 4.65
CA SER A 277 -29.81 26.00 5.76
C SER A 277 -29.05 27.31 5.96
N LEU A 278 -27.72 27.27 5.82
CA LEU A 278 -26.87 28.46 5.87
C LEU A 278 -27.17 29.42 4.70
N LEU A 279 -27.33 28.89 3.48
CA LEU A 279 -27.67 29.70 2.31
C LEU A 279 -29.06 30.35 2.45
N ILE A 280 -30.06 29.62 2.95
CA ILE A 280 -31.39 30.16 3.23
C ILE A 280 -31.32 31.24 4.31
N PHE A 281 -30.55 31.01 5.38
CA PHE A 281 -30.34 32.00 6.44
C PHE A 281 -29.67 33.27 5.89
N ILE A 282 -28.60 33.14 5.09
CA ILE A 282 -27.92 34.28 4.46
C ILE A 282 -28.90 35.04 3.54
N ALA A 283 -29.65 34.33 2.70
CA ALA A 283 -30.63 34.95 1.81
C ALA A 283 -31.74 35.67 2.60
N GLY A 284 -32.23 35.07 3.69
CA GLY A 284 -33.21 35.68 4.59
C GLY A 284 -32.66 36.93 5.28
N MET A 285 -31.41 36.89 5.76
CA MET A 285 -30.73 38.05 6.35
C MET A 285 -30.53 39.17 5.34
N VAL A 286 -30.08 38.86 4.12
CA VAL A 286 -29.94 39.85 3.03
C VAL A 286 -31.31 40.46 2.71
N SER A 287 -32.36 39.65 2.61
CA SER A 287 -33.71 40.14 2.35
C SER A 287 -34.24 41.04 3.48
N LEU A 288 -33.99 40.66 4.74
CA LEU A 288 -34.33 41.48 5.91
C LEU A 288 -33.58 42.81 5.91
N LEU A 289 -32.27 42.78 5.62
CA LEU A 289 -31.43 43.98 5.50
C LEU A 289 -31.85 44.89 4.33
N MET A 290 -32.43 44.33 3.27
CA MET A 290 -32.97 45.11 2.14
C MET A 290 -34.34 45.70 2.45
N ARG A 291 -35.14 45.07 3.33
CA ARG A 291 -36.50 45.51 3.71
C ARG A 291 -36.54 46.48 4.87
N LEU A 292 -35.66 46.29 5.84
CA LEU A 292 -35.29 47.36 6.73
C LEU A 292 -34.63 48.37 5.79
N GLU A 293 -35.28 49.48 5.47
CA GLU A 293 -34.67 50.56 4.67
C GLU A 293 -33.42 51.05 5.41
N VAL A 294 -32.30 50.35 5.26
CA VAL A 294 -31.03 50.78 5.83
C VAL A 294 -30.53 51.85 4.86
N THR A 295 -30.95 53.08 5.14
CA THR A 295 -30.66 54.28 4.36
C THR A 295 -29.20 54.73 4.47
N ASP A 296 -28.36 54.02 5.22
CA ASP A 296 -26.99 54.42 5.48
C ASP A 296 -26.03 53.97 4.36
N ASP A 297 -25.04 54.79 4.02
CA ASP A 297 -24.16 54.57 2.86
C ASP A 297 -23.26 53.32 3.02
N GLU A 298 -22.99 52.88 4.25
CA GLU A 298 -22.25 51.63 4.54
C GLU A 298 -22.98 50.37 4.03
N SER A 299 -24.31 50.38 4.03
CA SER A 299 -25.16 49.28 3.56
C SER A 299 -25.03 49.04 2.06
N LYS A 300 -24.91 50.12 1.27
CA LYS A 300 -24.74 50.06 -0.18
C LYS A 300 -23.40 49.43 -0.55
N GLU A 301 -22.36 49.73 0.23
CA GLU A 301 -21.03 49.15 0.02
C GLU A 301 -21.00 47.65 0.35
N PHE A 302 -21.71 47.22 1.39
CA PHE A 302 -21.91 45.79 1.71
C PHE A 302 -22.68 45.04 0.61
N ILE A 303 -23.79 45.61 0.11
CA ILE A 303 -24.57 45.03 -1.00
C ILE A 303 -23.70 44.91 -2.27
N ALA A 304 -22.91 45.94 -2.58
CA ALA A 304 -21.99 45.92 -3.70
C ALA A 304 -20.87 44.87 -3.52
N ALA A 305 -20.40 44.63 -2.30
CA ALA A 305 -19.42 43.58 -2.00
C ALA A 305 -20.01 42.16 -2.16
N VAL A 306 -21.25 41.93 -1.71
CA VAL A 306 -21.95 40.65 -1.88
C VAL A 306 -22.24 40.37 -3.37
N GLY A 307 -22.61 41.39 -4.15
CA GLY A 307 -22.83 41.27 -5.60
C GLY A 307 -21.58 40.88 -6.40
N ARG A 308 -20.37 41.05 -5.84
CA ARG A 308 -19.10 40.64 -6.46
C ARG A 308 -18.76 39.17 -6.26
N ILE A 309 -19.50 38.43 -5.43
CA ILE A 309 -19.26 37.00 -5.21
C ILE A 309 -19.63 36.24 -6.50
N PRO A 310 -18.74 35.39 -7.06
CA PRO A 310 -19.04 34.58 -8.22
C PRO A 310 -20.30 33.73 -8.00
N GLY A 311 -21.32 33.94 -8.81
CA GLY A 311 -22.64 33.29 -8.69
C GLY A 311 -23.74 34.20 -8.13
N ALA A 312 -23.42 35.37 -7.56
CA ALA A 312 -24.41 36.32 -7.03
C ALA A 312 -25.41 36.79 -8.11
N ALA A 313 -24.96 36.96 -9.37
CA ALA A 313 -25.86 37.31 -10.48
C ALA A 313 -26.90 36.22 -10.81
N ILE A 314 -26.55 34.95 -10.64
CA ILE A 314 -27.50 33.83 -10.81
C ILE A 314 -28.52 33.86 -9.67
N PHE A 315 -28.05 34.08 -8.43
CA PHE A 315 -28.93 34.22 -7.27
C PHE A 315 -29.86 35.43 -7.37
N ASP A 316 -29.35 36.57 -7.83
CA ASP A 316 -30.16 37.78 -8.03
C ASP A 316 -31.20 37.55 -9.13
N THR A 317 -30.84 36.89 -10.24
CA THR A 317 -31.82 36.54 -11.29
C THR A 317 -32.91 35.59 -10.76
N ILE A 318 -32.54 34.56 -10.00
CA ILE A 318 -33.50 33.63 -9.37
C ILE A 318 -34.36 34.37 -8.34
N TYR A 319 -33.77 35.27 -7.55
CA TYR A 319 -34.45 36.04 -6.52
C TYR A 319 -35.43 37.04 -7.13
N GLN A 320 -35.02 37.84 -8.11
CA GLN A 320 -35.88 38.80 -8.80
C GLN A 320 -37.04 38.09 -9.52
N SER A 321 -36.77 36.96 -10.18
CA SER A 321 -37.83 36.16 -10.81
C SER A 321 -38.78 35.57 -9.76
N ALA A 322 -38.27 35.12 -8.61
CA ALA A 322 -39.11 34.68 -7.50
C ALA A 322 -39.92 35.83 -6.89
N LEU A 323 -39.34 37.04 -6.80
CA LEU A 323 -39.97 38.23 -6.24
C LEU A 323 -41.07 38.78 -7.14
N GLU A 324 -40.85 38.84 -8.46
CA GLU A 324 -41.87 39.21 -9.46
C GLU A 324 -43.02 38.20 -9.46
N ASN A 325 -42.71 36.90 -9.47
CA ASN A 325 -43.76 35.88 -9.40
C ASN A 325 -44.50 35.94 -8.06
N ALA A 326 -43.81 36.21 -6.96
CA ALA A 326 -44.42 36.36 -5.63
C ALA A 326 -45.26 37.64 -5.54
N SER A 327 -44.85 38.75 -6.15
CA SER A 327 -45.60 40.01 -6.14
C SER A 327 -46.89 39.91 -6.96
N HIS A 328 -46.86 39.20 -8.10
CA HIS A 328 -48.07 38.85 -8.84
C HIS A 328 -49.01 37.93 -8.06
N LEU A 329 -48.45 36.96 -7.30
CA LEU A 329 -49.23 36.09 -6.42
C LEU A 329 -49.83 36.87 -5.22
N LEU A 330 -49.07 37.79 -4.64
CA LEU A 330 -49.47 38.68 -3.54
C LEU A 330 -50.59 39.63 -3.95
N ALA A 331 -50.49 40.21 -5.15
CA ALA A 331 -51.53 41.06 -5.72
C ALA A 331 -52.83 40.28 -6.01
N PHE A 332 -52.74 38.98 -6.31
CA PHE A 332 -53.90 38.13 -6.58
C PHE A 332 -54.65 37.68 -5.31
N ILE A 333 -53.98 37.54 -4.16
CA ILE A 333 -54.55 36.91 -2.96
C ILE A 333 -54.96 37.94 -1.88
N GLY A 334 -54.45 39.18 -1.94
CA GLY A 334 -54.69 40.21 -0.92
C GLY A 334 -53.71 40.05 0.25
N SER A 335 -52.97 41.12 0.56
CA SER A 335 -51.77 41.11 1.40
C SER A 335 -51.97 40.79 2.89
N ASP A 336 -53.21 40.74 3.37
CA ASP A 336 -53.50 40.81 4.80
C ASP A 336 -53.98 39.46 5.41
N HIS A 337 -54.00 38.38 4.62
CA HIS A 337 -54.55 37.10 5.09
C HIS A 337 -53.47 36.17 5.69
N PRO A 338 -53.59 35.74 6.97
CA PRO A 338 -52.67 34.78 7.59
C PRO A 338 -52.58 33.43 6.86
N VAL A 339 -53.58 33.11 6.03
CA VAL A 339 -53.60 31.95 5.13
C VAL A 339 -52.43 31.98 4.13
N PHE A 340 -52.00 33.17 3.70
CA PHE A 340 -50.91 33.32 2.73
C PHE A 340 -49.53 32.98 3.32
N VAL A 341 -49.25 33.44 4.54
CA VAL A 341 -48.01 33.11 5.26
C VAL A 341 -47.91 31.60 5.50
N VAL A 342 -49.02 30.97 5.88
CA VAL A 342 -49.11 29.51 6.02
C VAL A 342 -48.90 28.82 4.66
N GLY A 343 -49.48 29.33 3.57
CA GLY A 343 -49.29 28.80 2.22
C GLY A 343 -47.84 28.84 1.75
N LEU A 344 -47.14 29.97 1.92
CA LEU A 344 -45.72 30.09 1.60
C LEU A 344 -44.85 29.16 2.45
N TYR A 345 -45.15 29.03 3.73
CA TYR A 345 -44.46 28.08 4.59
C TYR A 345 -44.62 26.64 4.09
N VAL A 346 -45.85 26.21 3.78
CA VAL A 346 -46.11 24.87 3.24
C VAL A 346 -45.36 24.65 1.92
N ILE A 347 -45.38 25.61 1.00
CA ILE A 347 -44.65 25.52 -0.27
C ILE A 347 -43.13 25.40 -0.03
N SER A 348 -42.55 26.20 0.88
CA SER A 348 -41.12 26.12 1.19
C SER A 348 -40.72 24.75 1.78
N VAL A 349 -41.56 24.19 2.65
CA VAL A 349 -41.37 22.84 3.22
C VAL A 349 -41.43 21.78 2.11
N LEU A 350 -42.39 21.89 1.18
CA LEU A 350 -42.50 20.96 0.04
C LEU A 350 -41.30 21.06 -0.91
N ILE A 351 -40.83 22.27 -1.22
CA ILE A 351 -39.62 22.48 -2.03
C ILE A 351 -38.40 21.87 -1.33
N PHE A 352 -38.25 22.10 -0.02
CA PHE A 352 -37.17 21.50 0.77
C PHE A 352 -37.19 19.97 0.68
N TRP A 353 -38.36 19.34 0.85
CA TRP A 353 -38.51 17.89 0.69
C TRP A 353 -38.18 17.41 -0.73
N ALA A 354 -38.62 18.14 -1.76
CA ALA A 354 -38.29 17.81 -3.15
C ALA A 354 -36.77 17.89 -3.41
N VAL A 355 -36.10 18.91 -2.87
CA VAL A 355 -34.63 19.05 -2.94
C VAL A 355 -33.93 17.89 -2.24
N LEU A 356 -34.37 17.50 -1.04
CA LEU A 356 -33.82 16.33 -0.35
C LEU A 356 -34.02 15.02 -1.12
N LEU A 357 -35.17 14.84 -1.77
CA LEU A 357 -35.45 13.68 -2.61
C LEU A 357 -34.51 13.61 -3.83
N VAL A 358 -34.23 14.75 -4.47
CA VAL A 358 -33.30 14.83 -5.62
C VAL A 358 -31.85 14.66 -5.17
N LEU A 359 -31.47 15.17 -4.00
CA LEU A 359 -30.11 15.04 -3.47
C LEU A 359 -29.82 13.63 -2.97
N ALA A 360 -30.82 12.86 -2.55
CA ALA A 360 -30.63 11.50 -2.06
C ALA A 360 -29.87 10.57 -3.05
N PRO A 361 -30.24 10.45 -4.35
CA PRO A 361 -29.48 9.65 -5.31
C PRO A 361 -28.08 10.23 -5.61
N ILE A 362 -27.95 11.56 -5.67
CA ILE A 362 -26.66 12.24 -5.92
C ILE A 362 -25.69 11.96 -4.77
N THR A 363 -26.13 12.13 -3.53
CA THR A 363 -25.31 11.87 -2.34
C THR A 363 -24.94 10.39 -2.23
N ARG A 364 -25.80 9.45 -2.66
CA ARG A 364 -25.45 8.03 -2.77
C ARG A 364 -24.36 7.78 -3.81
N LEU A 365 -24.42 8.42 -4.98
CA LEU A 365 -23.41 8.30 -6.03
C LEU A 365 -22.06 8.83 -5.56
N ILE A 366 -22.04 10.05 -4.99
CA ILE A 366 -20.82 10.67 -4.44
C ILE A 366 -20.26 9.83 -3.29
N SER A 367 -21.12 9.37 -2.37
CA SER A 367 -20.73 8.48 -1.27
C SER A 367 -20.06 7.21 -1.79
N LYS A 368 -20.63 6.56 -2.81
CA LYS A 368 -20.05 5.34 -3.40
C LYS A 368 -18.65 5.60 -3.99
N ALA A 369 -18.46 6.71 -4.72
CA ALA A 369 -17.17 7.06 -5.30
C ALA A 369 -16.11 7.42 -4.23
N TYR A 370 -16.53 8.18 -3.22
CA TYR A 370 -15.69 8.58 -2.10
C TYR A 370 -15.28 7.38 -1.24
N ILE A 371 -16.22 6.51 -0.87
CA ILE A 371 -15.96 5.28 -0.10
C ILE A 371 -15.07 4.33 -0.89
N GLY A 372 -15.28 4.18 -2.19
CA GLY A 372 -14.41 3.38 -3.05
C GLY A 372 -12.96 3.89 -3.01
N SER A 373 -12.78 5.22 -2.96
CA SER A 373 -11.47 5.86 -2.83
C SER A 373 -10.87 5.65 -1.43
N LEU A 374 -11.65 5.81 -0.36
CA LEU A 374 -11.20 5.54 1.02
C LEU A 374 -10.80 4.08 1.23
N ASN A 375 -11.64 3.12 0.83
CA ASN A 375 -11.31 1.69 0.90
C ASN A 375 -10.08 1.36 0.05
N LYS A 376 -9.84 2.06 -1.06
CA LYS A 376 -8.59 1.92 -1.83
C LYS A 376 -7.38 2.42 -1.04
N ILE A 377 -7.48 3.55 -0.34
CA ILE A 377 -6.41 4.10 0.50
C ILE A 377 -6.13 3.16 1.68
N VAL A 378 -7.17 2.71 2.39
CA VAL A 378 -7.03 1.77 3.52
C VAL A 378 -6.41 0.46 3.06
N ARG A 379 -6.89 -0.14 1.96
CA ARG A 379 -6.27 -1.36 1.39
C ARG A 379 -4.81 -1.15 1.01
N ALA A 380 -4.47 0.01 0.42
CA ALA A 380 -3.09 0.33 0.11
C ALA A 380 -2.24 0.47 1.38
N ALA A 381 -2.77 1.08 2.45
CA ALA A 381 -2.08 1.22 3.73
C ALA A 381 -1.88 -0.14 4.42
N VAL A 382 -2.91 -1.00 4.46
CA VAL A 382 -2.81 -2.35 5.03
C VAL A 382 -1.80 -3.20 4.26
N ARG A 383 -1.86 -3.20 2.93
CA ARG A 383 -0.86 -3.91 2.10
C ARG A 383 0.55 -3.35 2.30
N ARG A 384 0.67 -2.03 2.37
CA ARG A 384 1.95 -1.36 2.65
C ARG A 384 2.54 -1.83 3.98
N GLN A 385 1.72 -1.88 5.03
CA GLN A 385 2.15 -2.35 6.35
C GLN A 385 2.49 -3.85 6.34
N ALA A 386 1.67 -4.68 5.71
CA ALA A 386 1.88 -6.13 5.64
C ALA A 386 3.19 -6.49 4.91
N PHE A 387 3.46 -5.84 3.77
CA PHE A 387 4.67 -6.06 2.99
C PHE A 387 5.88 -5.25 3.49
N GLY A 388 5.71 -4.37 4.47
CA GLY A 388 6.79 -3.54 4.97
C GLY A 388 7.29 -2.50 3.98
N SER A 389 6.43 -1.92 3.17
CA SER A 389 6.86 -0.96 2.15
C SER A 389 6.96 0.47 2.70
N ASP A 390 8.17 0.90 3.02
CA ASP A 390 8.45 2.26 3.51
C ASP A 390 9.04 3.19 2.45
N ILE A 391 9.51 2.63 1.33
CA ILE A 391 10.01 3.42 0.20
C ILE A 391 8.81 4.05 -0.54
N PRO A 392 8.77 5.38 -0.70
CA PRO A 392 7.78 6.05 -1.53
C PRO A 392 7.77 5.44 -2.94
N ASP A 393 6.60 5.28 -3.53
CA ASP A 393 6.41 4.78 -4.90
C ASP A 393 6.75 3.30 -5.17
N VAL A 394 7.23 2.55 -4.19
CA VAL A 394 7.28 1.09 -4.28
C VAL A 394 5.89 0.53 -3.96
N THR A 395 5.37 -0.34 -4.84
CA THR A 395 4.12 -1.03 -4.58
C THR A 395 4.29 -2.51 -4.89
N TYR A 396 4.03 -3.33 -3.89
CA TYR A 396 3.97 -4.78 -4.04
C TYR A 396 2.69 -5.17 -4.76
N GLN A 397 2.84 -5.94 -5.84
CA GLN A 397 1.68 -6.47 -6.56
C GLN A 397 1.32 -7.85 -6.05
N PHE A 398 2.33 -8.71 -5.88
CA PHE A 398 2.13 -10.10 -5.53
C PHE A 398 3.22 -10.66 -4.63
N VAL A 399 2.84 -11.69 -3.88
CA VAL A 399 3.75 -12.56 -3.15
C VAL A 399 3.82 -13.89 -3.86
N HIS A 400 5.04 -14.40 -4.03
CA HIS A 400 5.27 -15.72 -4.62
C HIS A 400 6.17 -16.55 -3.73
N THR A 401 6.01 -17.87 -3.83
CA THR A 401 6.91 -18.84 -3.21
C THR A 401 8.26 -18.95 -3.93
N THR A 402 8.38 -18.32 -5.11
CA THR A 402 9.58 -18.37 -5.95
C THR A 402 10.03 -16.96 -6.35
N PRO A 403 11.34 -16.75 -6.57
CA PRO A 403 11.90 -15.45 -6.95
C PRO A 403 11.53 -15.04 -8.38
N GLU A 404 11.20 -15.99 -9.25
CA GLU A 404 10.75 -15.74 -10.63
C GLU A 404 9.73 -16.81 -11.06
N GLN A 405 8.89 -16.48 -12.04
CA GLN A 405 7.94 -17.44 -12.61
C GLN A 405 8.65 -18.54 -13.41
N GLY A 406 8.15 -19.77 -13.27
CA GLY A 406 8.66 -20.96 -13.98
C GLY A 406 9.70 -21.77 -13.22
N TYR A 407 9.96 -21.44 -11.95
CA TYR A 407 10.75 -22.26 -11.04
C TYR A 407 9.84 -22.90 -9.99
N SER A 408 10.23 -24.06 -9.47
CA SER A 408 9.53 -24.77 -8.39
C SER A 408 10.40 -24.83 -7.14
N HIS A 409 9.74 -24.94 -5.98
CA HIS A 409 10.41 -25.25 -4.73
C HIS A 409 10.56 -26.77 -4.59
N TYR A 410 11.52 -27.19 -3.76
CA TYR A 410 11.59 -28.54 -3.24
C TYR A 410 10.65 -28.65 -2.04
N SER A 411 9.67 -29.54 -2.14
CA SER A 411 8.84 -29.92 -1.00
C SER A 411 9.69 -30.71 -0.01
N LEU A 412 9.51 -30.45 1.28
CA LEU A 412 10.11 -31.27 2.33
C LEU A 412 9.58 -32.71 2.26
N PRO A 413 10.34 -33.73 2.69
CA PRO A 413 9.79 -35.08 2.83
C PRO A 413 8.61 -35.11 3.78
N ASP A 414 7.62 -35.98 3.55
CA ASP A 414 6.37 -36.05 4.34
C ASP A 414 6.64 -36.08 5.86
N LYS A 415 7.60 -36.90 6.30
CA LYS A 415 7.99 -36.95 7.72
C LYS A 415 8.41 -35.58 8.27
N ALA A 416 9.20 -34.81 7.52
CA ALA A 416 9.65 -33.49 7.95
C ALA A 416 8.50 -32.47 7.94
N GLN A 417 7.55 -32.60 7.02
CA GLN A 417 6.32 -31.81 7.02
C GLN A 417 5.46 -32.12 8.25
N ASP A 418 5.20 -33.39 8.52
CA ASP A 418 4.42 -33.85 9.68
C ASP A 418 5.05 -33.40 11.00
N ASP A 419 6.37 -33.55 11.15
CA ASP A 419 7.09 -33.12 12.34
C ASP A 419 7.02 -31.60 12.55
N LEU A 420 7.06 -30.80 11.47
CA LEU A 420 6.88 -29.35 11.55
C LEU A 420 5.46 -28.97 11.99
N VAL A 421 4.45 -29.61 11.41
CA VAL A 421 3.04 -29.39 11.76
C VAL A 421 2.78 -29.79 13.21
N ASN A 422 3.31 -30.92 13.67
CA ASN A 422 3.16 -31.39 15.04
C ASN A 422 3.84 -30.42 16.02
N HIS A 423 5.06 -29.98 15.72
CA HIS A 423 5.76 -28.99 16.55
C HIS A 423 4.97 -27.68 16.67
N ALA A 424 4.47 -27.15 15.55
CA ALA A 424 3.65 -25.93 15.55
C ALA A 424 2.35 -26.10 16.35
N LYS A 425 1.66 -27.25 16.20
CA LYS A 425 0.43 -27.56 16.94
C LYS A 425 0.65 -27.69 18.45
N GLU A 426 1.73 -28.35 18.87
CA GLU A 426 2.09 -28.50 20.27
C GLU A 426 2.29 -27.13 20.93
N HIS A 427 3.11 -26.27 20.34
CA HIS A 427 3.32 -24.91 20.86
C HIS A 427 2.07 -24.03 20.76
N ALA A 428 1.26 -24.16 19.71
CA ALA A 428 0.00 -23.45 19.60
C ALA A 428 -0.98 -23.84 20.72
N ALA A 429 -1.03 -25.12 21.11
CA ALA A 429 -1.85 -25.59 22.22
C ALA A 429 -1.38 -25.02 23.56
N GLU A 430 -0.07 -24.94 23.80
CA GLU A 430 0.50 -24.29 24.98
C GLU A 430 0.12 -22.80 25.06
N THR A 431 0.26 -22.09 23.95
CA THR A 431 -0.04 -20.65 23.87
C THR A 431 -1.54 -20.38 24.01
N LEU A 432 -2.41 -21.22 23.42
CA LEU A 432 -3.85 -21.13 23.63
C LEU A 432 -4.26 -21.41 25.08
N SER A 433 -3.59 -22.36 25.74
CA SER A 433 -3.80 -22.64 27.17
C SER A 433 -3.50 -21.41 28.04
N LYS A 434 -2.35 -20.74 27.80
CA LYS A 434 -1.97 -19.49 28.47
C LYS A 434 -2.96 -18.35 28.17
N MET A 435 -3.43 -18.25 26.94
CA MET A 435 -4.45 -17.27 26.55
C MET A 435 -5.76 -17.47 27.29
N ARG A 436 -6.22 -18.72 27.44
CA ARG A 436 -7.44 -19.02 28.20
C ARG A 436 -7.29 -18.67 29.68
N SER A 437 -6.12 -18.89 30.29
CA SER A 437 -5.92 -18.50 31.69
C SER A 437 -6.00 -16.99 31.88
N VAL A 438 -5.46 -16.19 30.95
CA VAL A 438 -5.52 -14.72 31.07
C VAL A 438 -6.92 -14.19 30.80
N LEU A 439 -7.63 -14.72 29.79
CA LEU A 439 -9.02 -14.33 29.53
C LEU A 439 -9.95 -14.71 30.69
N GLY A 440 -9.72 -15.84 31.36
CA GLY A 440 -10.49 -16.25 32.54
C GLY A 440 -10.19 -15.43 33.81
N LEU A 441 -9.04 -14.75 33.87
CA LEU A 441 -8.67 -13.88 35.00
C LEU A 441 -9.24 -12.46 34.87
N ASN A 442 -9.71 -12.07 33.69
CA ASN A 442 -10.26 -10.73 33.43
C ASN A 442 -11.62 -10.47 34.11
N ASP A 443 -12.20 -11.47 34.77
CA ASP A 443 -13.45 -11.35 35.54
C ASP A 443 -13.25 -10.68 36.92
N ARG A 444 -12.00 -10.37 37.33
CA ARG A 444 -11.68 -9.88 38.69
C ARG A 444 -11.09 -8.46 38.80
N GLY A 445 -11.53 -7.55 37.93
CA GLY A 445 -11.26 -6.12 38.07
C GLY A 445 -10.43 -5.58 36.91
N ALA A 446 -11.11 -4.82 36.06
CA ALA A 446 -10.65 -4.33 34.78
C ALA A 446 -9.44 -3.38 34.90
N GLN A 447 -8.24 -3.93 34.75
CA GLN A 447 -7.22 -3.21 34.00
C GLN A 447 -7.41 -3.57 32.53
N GLU A 448 -7.48 -2.54 31.69
CA GLU A 448 -7.59 -2.65 30.25
C GLU A 448 -6.34 -3.40 29.74
N ILE A 449 -6.41 -4.73 29.69
CA ILE A 449 -5.32 -5.54 29.14
C ILE A 449 -5.24 -5.15 27.67
N GLU A 450 -4.17 -4.46 27.32
CA GLU A 450 -3.85 -4.15 25.94
C GLU A 450 -3.58 -5.47 25.21
N VAL A 451 -4.62 -6.00 24.57
CA VAL A 451 -4.62 -7.31 23.88
C VAL A 451 -3.44 -7.43 22.92
N ALA A 452 -3.01 -6.31 22.31
CA ALA A 452 -1.83 -6.26 21.47
C ALA A 452 -0.53 -6.58 22.24
N LYS A 453 -0.35 -5.99 23.42
CA LYS A 453 0.80 -6.27 24.30
C LYS A 453 0.77 -7.73 24.77
N PHE A 454 -0.43 -8.25 25.06
CA PHE A 454 -0.61 -9.66 25.39
C PHE A 454 -0.11 -10.58 24.26
N PHE A 455 -0.56 -10.39 23.01
CA PHE A 455 -0.07 -11.21 21.89
C PHE A 455 1.45 -11.10 21.72
N LYS A 456 2.03 -9.91 21.91
CA LYS A 456 3.47 -9.69 21.83
C LYS A 456 4.26 -10.47 22.90
N THR A 457 3.70 -10.62 24.10
CA THR A 457 4.39 -11.29 25.21
C THR A 457 4.30 -12.81 25.14
N PHE A 458 3.16 -13.36 24.71
CA PHE A 458 2.88 -14.80 24.82
C PHE A 458 3.17 -15.60 23.55
N LEU A 459 3.16 -14.99 22.36
CA LEU A 459 3.58 -15.68 21.15
C LEU A 459 5.08 -15.94 21.20
N THR A 460 5.45 -17.23 21.24
CA THR A 460 6.86 -17.66 21.21
C THR A 460 7.41 -17.71 19.79
N TRP A 461 6.52 -17.57 18.81
CA TRP A 461 6.72 -17.79 17.38
C TRP A 461 6.94 -19.25 16.99
N ASN A 462 7.16 -20.15 17.95
CA ASN A 462 7.23 -21.60 17.72
C ASN A 462 5.87 -22.20 17.31
N GLU A 463 4.79 -21.45 17.46
CA GLU A 463 3.45 -21.83 17.03
C GLU A 463 3.30 -21.82 15.50
N LEU A 464 4.30 -21.32 14.76
CA LEU A 464 4.29 -21.22 13.31
C LEU A 464 5.31 -22.19 12.70
N ILE A 465 4.90 -22.92 11.66
CA ILE A 465 5.80 -23.73 10.82
C ILE A 465 6.94 -22.85 10.30
N HIS A 466 6.61 -21.62 9.90
CA HIS A 466 7.56 -20.67 9.34
C HIS A 466 8.83 -20.46 10.16
N THR A 467 8.76 -20.46 11.50
CA THR A 467 9.93 -20.21 12.36
C THR A 467 10.61 -21.48 12.88
N SER A 468 10.13 -22.64 12.42
CA SER A 468 10.45 -23.94 13.00
C SER A 468 11.37 -24.80 12.11
N TYR A 469 11.62 -24.41 10.86
CA TYR A 469 12.44 -25.17 9.90
C TYR A 469 13.80 -25.63 10.44
N PHE A 470 14.49 -24.80 11.22
CA PHE A 470 15.81 -25.12 11.79
C PHE A 470 15.73 -25.70 13.21
N LYS A 471 14.56 -25.65 13.85
CA LYS A 471 14.35 -26.18 15.22
C LYS A 471 13.99 -27.66 15.18
N VAL A 472 13.11 -28.04 14.26
CA VAL A 472 12.67 -29.42 14.08
C VAL A 472 13.76 -30.24 13.37
N SER A 473 14.24 -31.28 14.05
CA SER A 473 15.43 -32.03 13.63
C SER A 473 15.28 -32.71 12.26
N SER A 474 14.11 -33.22 11.90
CA SER A 474 13.88 -33.85 10.59
C SER A 474 13.90 -32.86 9.43
N SER A 475 13.29 -31.68 9.62
CA SER A 475 13.40 -30.56 8.68
C SER A 475 14.85 -30.06 8.56
N ARG A 476 15.51 -29.81 9.71
CA ARG A 476 16.91 -29.38 9.74
C ARG A 476 17.82 -30.39 9.05
N GLU A 477 17.69 -31.68 9.33
CA GLU A 477 18.50 -32.72 8.70
C GLU A 477 18.37 -32.72 7.17
N TYR A 478 17.15 -32.55 6.65
CA TYR A 478 16.93 -32.46 5.21
C TYR A 478 17.62 -31.23 4.59
N LEU A 479 17.49 -30.07 5.24
CA LEU A 479 18.18 -28.84 4.84
C LEU A 479 19.70 -29.01 4.85
N VAL A 480 20.26 -29.59 5.93
CA VAL A 480 21.69 -29.85 6.08
C VAL A 480 22.20 -30.73 4.94
N ARG A 481 21.49 -31.83 4.62
CA ARG A 481 21.87 -32.72 3.51
C ARG A 481 21.88 -31.98 2.16
N GLY A 482 20.85 -31.16 1.91
CA GLY A 482 20.77 -30.34 0.69
C GLY A 482 21.90 -29.33 0.58
N VAL A 483 22.19 -28.61 1.66
CA VAL A 483 23.27 -27.61 1.73
C VAL A 483 24.63 -28.27 1.57
N ALA A 484 24.92 -29.35 2.29
CA ALA A 484 26.18 -30.08 2.20
C ALA A 484 26.45 -30.58 0.78
N LYS A 485 25.43 -31.15 0.11
CA LYS A 485 25.54 -31.58 -1.30
C LYS A 485 25.91 -30.40 -2.21
N LEU A 486 25.24 -29.25 -2.06
CA LEU A 486 25.50 -28.05 -2.87
C LEU A 486 26.87 -27.42 -2.56
N VAL A 487 27.34 -27.51 -1.32
CA VAL A 487 28.68 -27.07 -0.92
C VAL A 487 29.75 -27.92 -1.61
N ASP A 488 29.59 -29.24 -1.68
CA ASP A 488 30.58 -30.13 -2.30
C ASP A 488 30.51 -30.09 -3.82
N GLU A 489 29.32 -30.32 -4.39
CA GLU A 489 29.14 -30.57 -5.82
C GLU A 489 28.84 -29.31 -6.63
N GLY A 490 28.42 -28.22 -5.97
CA GLY A 490 27.76 -27.09 -6.62
C GLY A 490 26.34 -27.43 -7.09
N PHE A 491 25.65 -26.45 -7.67
CA PHE A 491 24.36 -26.73 -8.31
C PHE A 491 24.57 -27.44 -9.65
N LYS A 492 24.14 -28.70 -9.74
CA LYS A 492 24.00 -29.43 -11.00
C LYS A 492 22.52 -29.65 -11.22
N ARG A 493 21.94 -28.96 -12.19
CA ARG A 493 20.60 -29.30 -12.66
C ARG A 493 20.72 -30.65 -13.34
N GLU A 494 20.13 -31.69 -12.77
CA GLU A 494 19.92 -32.91 -13.54
C GLU A 494 19.06 -32.50 -14.76
N PRO A 495 19.48 -32.82 -15.99
CA PRO A 495 18.65 -32.54 -17.15
C PRO A 495 17.32 -33.29 -16.98
N ASP A 496 16.23 -32.54 -16.92
CA ASP A 496 14.86 -33.05 -16.83
C ASP A 496 14.54 -34.07 -17.93
#